data_AF-A0A2H5XCU3-F1
#
_entry.id   AF-A0A2H5XCU3-F1
#
_cell.length_a   1.000
_cell.length_b   1.000
_cell.length_c   1.000
_cell.angle_alpha   90.00
_cell.angle_beta   90.00
_cell.angle_gamma   90.00
#
_symmetry.space_group_name_H-M   'P 1'
#
loop_
_entity.id
_entity.type
_entity.pdbx_description
1 polymer ?
#
loop_
_entity_poly.entity_id
_entity_poly.type
_entity_poly.pdbx_seq_one_letter_code
_entity_poly.pdbx_strand_id
1 'polypeptide(L)'
;MNRRWWKGVAWVVAFVAALEALWLAVRAPGSDALTEDVRQVIERHQMRYYGDLTTRQFHRAECRSAATIPPRYRVLFLSRRAALEMGLTPCPQCQP
;
A
#
# COMPACT_ATOMS: atom_id res chain seq x y z
N MET A 1 0.41 60.49 -14.40
CA MET A 1 0.31 59.01 -14.39
C MET A 1 -0.42 58.55 -13.13
N ASN A 2 -1.53 57.81 -13.29
CA ASN A 2 -2.51 57.60 -12.21
C ASN A 2 -2.15 56.35 -11.36
N ARG A 3 -1.78 56.53 -10.08
CA ARG A 3 -1.37 55.44 -9.16
C ARG A 3 -2.42 54.32 -9.02
N ARG A 4 -3.69 54.59 -9.29
CA ARG A 4 -4.78 53.59 -9.26
C ARG A 4 -4.68 52.55 -10.38
N TRP A 5 -4.16 52.92 -11.54
CA TRP A 5 -4.00 52.01 -12.69
C TRP A 5 -2.93 50.94 -12.42
N TRP A 6 -1.80 51.35 -11.85
CA TRP A 6 -0.72 50.44 -11.46
C TRP A 6 -1.13 49.43 -10.37
N LYS A 7 -2.03 49.82 -9.46
CA LYS A 7 -2.59 48.88 -8.47
C LYS A 7 -3.45 47.80 -9.14
N GLY A 8 -4.24 48.17 -10.15
CA GLY A 8 -5.02 47.21 -10.93
C GLY A 8 -4.13 46.21 -11.68
N VAL A 9 -3.08 46.70 -12.33
CA VAL A 9 -2.09 45.86 -13.03
C VAL A 9 -1.41 44.89 -12.06
N ALA A 10 -1.00 45.36 -10.87
CA ALA A 10 -0.37 44.51 -9.87
C ALA A 10 -1.28 43.37 -9.39
N TRP A 11 -2.57 43.64 -9.17
CA TRP A 11 -3.54 42.62 -8.77
C TRP A 11 -3.77 41.56 -9.85
N VAL A 12 -3.82 41.96 -11.13
CA VAL A 12 -3.97 41.02 -12.25
C VAL A 12 -2.74 40.11 -12.36
N VAL A 13 -1.53 40.67 -12.25
CA VAL A 13 -0.30 39.88 -12.30
C VAL A 13 -0.23 38.88 -11.15
N ALA A 14 -0.59 39.31 -9.93
CA ALA A 14 -0.62 38.43 -8.76
C ALA A 14 -1.64 37.29 -8.93
N PHE A 15 -2.81 37.59 -9.48
CA PHE A 15 -3.85 36.59 -9.73
C PHE A 15 -3.41 35.57 -10.78
N VAL A 16 -2.82 36.00 -11.90
CA VAL A 16 -2.30 35.10 -12.93
C VAL A 16 -1.18 34.21 -12.38
N ALA A 17 -0.25 34.77 -11.61
CA ALA A 17 0.82 34.00 -10.98
C ALA A 17 0.30 32.94 -10.00
N ALA A 18 -0.73 33.28 -9.21
CA ALA A 18 -1.38 32.32 -8.31
C ALA A 18 -2.11 31.21 -9.07
N LEU A 19 -2.74 31.54 -10.20
CA LEU A 19 -3.49 30.59 -11.03
C LEU A 19 -2.55 29.60 -11.75
N GLU A 20 -1.40 30.09 -12.24
CA GLU A 20 -0.31 29.26 -12.77
C GLU A 20 0.27 28.32 -11.69
N ALA A 21 0.55 28.84 -10.50
CA ALA A 21 1.05 28.02 -9.40
C ALA A 21 0.05 26.93 -8.99
N LEU A 22 -1.25 27.26 -8.94
CA LEU A 22 -2.31 26.30 -8.65
C LEU A 22 -2.43 25.24 -9.75
N TRP A 23 -2.33 25.65 -11.03
CA TRP A 23 -2.39 24.72 -12.15
C TRP A 23 -1.20 23.75 -12.16
N LEU A 24 0.01 24.23 -11.86
CA LEU A 24 1.19 23.39 -11.69
C LEU A 24 1.04 22.42 -10.51
N ALA A 25 0.46 22.87 -9.40
CA ALA A 25 0.20 22.01 -8.24
C ALA A 25 -0.83 20.92 -8.51
N VAL A 26 -1.92 21.23 -9.22
CA VAL A 26 -2.96 20.26 -9.61
C VAL A 26 -2.47 19.28 -10.66
N ARG A 27 -1.56 19.70 -11.55
CA ARG A 27 -1.04 18.88 -12.64
C ARG A 27 0.16 18.03 -12.23
N ALA A 28 0.73 18.22 -11.03
CA ALA A 28 1.87 17.45 -10.54
C ALA A 28 1.51 15.95 -10.46
N PRO A 29 1.96 15.12 -11.41
CA PRO A 29 1.63 13.70 -11.47
C PRO A 29 2.72 12.96 -10.68
N GLY A 30 2.73 13.15 -9.36
CA GLY A 30 3.85 12.69 -8.54
C GLY A 30 3.49 11.59 -7.55
N SER A 31 2.32 11.67 -6.92
CA SER A 31 1.94 10.75 -5.85
C SER A 31 1.37 9.45 -6.39
N ASP A 32 0.42 9.55 -7.31
CA ASP A 32 -0.54 8.46 -7.54
C ASP A 32 0.09 7.26 -8.24
N ALA A 33 0.88 7.50 -9.29
CA ALA A 33 1.58 6.44 -10.03
C ALA A 33 2.63 5.71 -9.16
N LEU A 34 3.30 6.43 -8.26
CA LEU A 34 4.31 5.87 -7.37
C LEU A 34 3.64 5.09 -6.23
N THR A 35 2.52 5.56 -5.70
CA THR A 35 1.69 4.77 -4.77
C THR A 35 1.11 3.52 -5.41
N GLU A 36 0.70 3.56 -6.67
CA GLU A 36 0.16 2.40 -7.39
C GLU A 36 1.25 1.34 -7.61
N ASP A 37 2.45 1.75 -8.03
CA ASP A 37 3.59 0.83 -8.24
C ASP A 37 4.08 0.22 -6.93
N VAL A 38 4.23 1.03 -5.88
CA VAL A 38 4.56 0.53 -4.53
C VAL A 38 3.49 -0.44 -4.05
N ARG A 39 2.20 -0.14 -4.26
CA ARG A 39 1.09 -1.04 -3.92
C ARG A 39 1.17 -2.34 -4.71
N GLN A 40 1.47 -2.29 -5.99
CA GLN A 40 1.57 -3.46 -6.86
C GLN A 40 2.77 -4.35 -6.50
N VAL A 41 3.91 -3.76 -6.15
CA VAL A 41 5.08 -4.49 -5.64
C VAL A 41 4.77 -5.12 -4.28
N ILE A 42 4.12 -4.39 -3.37
CA ILE A 42 3.66 -4.93 -2.10
C ILE A 42 2.70 -6.10 -2.33
N GLU A 43 1.73 -5.98 -3.23
CA GLU A 43 0.73 -7.02 -3.50
C GLU A 43 1.36 -8.24 -4.18
N ARG A 44 2.31 -8.04 -5.10
CA ARG A 44 3.10 -9.11 -5.74
C ARG A 44 4.02 -9.82 -4.74
N HIS A 45 4.47 -9.14 -3.69
CA HIS A 45 5.34 -9.71 -2.65
C HIS A 45 4.61 -10.04 -1.34
N GLN A 46 3.30 -9.83 -1.27
CA GLN A 46 2.46 -10.28 -0.16
C GLN A 46 2.29 -11.80 -0.23
N MET A 47 3.29 -12.48 0.30
CA MET A 47 3.23 -13.91 0.56
C MET A 47 2.15 -14.15 1.60
N ARG A 48 1.00 -14.66 1.15
CA ARG A 48 -0.08 -15.05 2.06
C ARG A 48 0.30 -16.36 2.73
N TYR A 49 0.16 -16.39 4.06
CA TYR A 49 0.41 -17.55 4.87
C TYR A 49 -0.91 -18.03 5.49
N TYR A 50 -1.10 -19.35 5.56
CA TYR A 50 -2.24 -19.97 6.22
C TYR A 50 -1.77 -20.68 7.48
N GLY A 51 -2.27 -20.26 8.63
CA GLY A 51 -2.11 -20.95 9.90
C GLY A 51 -3.22 -21.96 10.12
N ASP A 52 -2.87 -23.10 10.69
CA ASP A 52 -3.77 -24.11 11.22
C ASP A 52 -3.73 -24.06 12.75
N LEU A 53 -4.85 -23.71 13.36
CA LEU A 53 -4.98 -23.62 14.82
C LEU A 53 -4.93 -24.98 15.51
N THR A 54 -5.18 -26.08 14.80
CA THR A 54 -5.17 -27.44 15.38
C THR A 54 -3.75 -27.95 15.55
N THR A 55 -2.95 -27.89 14.49
CA THR A 55 -1.54 -28.31 14.49
C THR A 55 -0.57 -27.23 14.98
N ARG A 56 -1.07 -26.00 15.14
CA ARG A 56 -0.29 -24.79 15.43
C ARG A 56 0.83 -24.54 14.42
N GLN A 57 0.61 -24.92 13.17
CA GLN A 57 1.57 -24.70 12.09
C GLN A 57 1.07 -23.62 11.14
N PHE A 58 1.98 -22.92 10.47
CA PHE A 58 1.64 -22.07 9.34
C PHE A 58 2.36 -22.51 8.06
N HIS A 59 1.71 -22.22 6.95
CA HIS A 59 2.06 -22.69 5.62
C HIS A 59 2.05 -21.53 4.63
N ARG A 60 2.79 -21.64 3.52
CA ARG A 60 2.57 -20.74 2.37
C ARG A 60 1.26 -21.07 1.66
N ALA A 61 0.71 -20.11 0.94
CA ALA A 61 -0.52 -20.29 0.17
C ALA A 61 -0.47 -21.48 -0.83
N GLU A 62 0.72 -21.77 -1.36
CA GLU A 62 0.94 -22.83 -2.35
C GLU A 62 1.19 -24.22 -1.72
N CYS A 63 1.24 -24.33 -0.40
CA CYS A 63 1.47 -25.60 0.27
C CYS A 63 0.24 -26.52 0.13
N ARG A 64 0.44 -27.78 -0.29
CA ARG A 64 -0.65 -28.77 -0.38
C ARG A 64 -1.38 -28.95 0.95
N SER A 65 -0.64 -28.99 2.06
CA SER A 65 -1.21 -29.14 3.41
C SER A 65 -2.09 -27.96 3.78
N ALA A 66 -1.82 -26.75 3.26
CA ALA A 66 -2.65 -25.59 3.50
C ALA A 66 -4.06 -25.78 2.94
N ALA A 67 -4.21 -26.42 1.77
CA ALA A 67 -5.49 -26.66 1.12
C ALA A 67 -6.42 -27.56 1.95
N THR A 68 -5.84 -28.49 2.71
CA THR A 68 -6.57 -29.47 3.54
C THR A 68 -7.03 -28.90 4.88
N ILE A 69 -6.52 -27.73 5.30
CA ILE A 69 -6.92 -27.11 6.57
C ILE A 69 -8.43 -26.77 6.54
N PRO A 70 -9.23 -27.25 7.51
CA PRO A 70 -10.64 -26.90 7.59
C PRO A 70 -10.84 -25.39 7.79
N PRO A 71 -11.83 -24.74 7.15
CA PRO A 71 -12.03 -23.29 7.24
C PRO A 71 -12.17 -22.77 8.67
N ARG A 72 -12.78 -23.55 9.56
CA ARG A 72 -12.98 -23.22 10.98
C ARG A 72 -11.67 -23.04 11.76
N TYR A 73 -10.60 -23.71 11.32
CA TYR A 73 -9.29 -23.69 11.98
C TYR A 73 -8.22 -22.96 11.16
N ARG A 74 -8.59 -22.42 9.99
CA ARG A 74 -7.69 -21.70 9.09
C ARG A 74 -7.63 -20.22 9.45
N VAL A 75 -6.43 -19.69 9.66
CA VAL A 75 -6.17 -18.26 9.88
C VAL A 75 -5.26 -17.74 8.77
N LEU A 76 -5.54 -16.55 8.25
CA LEU A 76 -4.71 -15.90 7.23
C LEU A 76 -3.73 -14.93 7.88
N PHE A 77 -2.46 -15.02 7.48
CA PHE A 77 -1.41 -14.08 7.86
C PHE A 77 -0.83 -13.42 6.61
N LEU A 78 -0.58 -12.11 6.72
CA LEU A 78 0.06 -11.30 5.66
C LEU A 78 1.59 -11.33 5.75
N SER A 79 2.13 -11.84 6.86
CA SER A 79 3.58 -11.95 7.05
C SER A 79 3.94 -13.16 7.90
N ARG A 80 5.12 -13.72 7.63
CA ARG A 80 5.74 -14.77 8.44
C ARG A 80 5.87 -14.37 9.91
N ARG A 81 6.23 -13.10 10.14
CA ARG A 81 6.42 -12.54 11.49
C ARG A 81 5.13 -12.57 12.30
N ALA A 82 3.99 -12.19 11.70
CA ALA A 82 2.70 -12.22 12.38
C ALA A 82 2.31 -13.64 12.81
N ALA A 83 2.60 -14.66 12.00
CA ALA A 83 2.36 -16.06 12.35
C ALA A 83 3.25 -16.53 13.52
N LEU A 84 4.53 -16.13 13.52
CA LEU A 84 5.47 -16.44 14.60
C LEU A 84 5.10 -15.75 15.92
N GLU A 85 4.65 -14.49 15.87
CA GLU A 85 4.18 -13.74 17.04
C GLU A 85 2.93 -14.37 17.68
N MET A 86 2.10 -15.02 16.86
CA MET A 86 0.97 -15.84 17.34
C MET A 86 1.39 -17.22 17.89
N GLY A 87 2.69 -17.53 17.90
CA GLY A 87 3.23 -18.79 18.42
C GLY A 87 3.04 -20.00 17.48
N LEU A 88 2.80 -19.76 16.19
CA LEU A 88 2.69 -20.82 15.18
C LEU A 88 4.08 -21.22 14.67
N THR A 89 4.28 -22.52 14.44
CA THR A 89 5.54 -23.04 13.92
C THR A 89 5.51 -23.13 12.39
N PRO A 90 6.63 -22.85 11.71
CA PRO A 90 6.69 -22.97 10.26
C PRO A 90 6.57 -24.42 9.84
N CYS A 91 5.76 -24.70 8.81
CA CYS A 91 5.67 -26.03 8.25
C CYS A 91 7.03 -26.48 7.69
N PRO A 92 7.52 -27.69 8.04
CA PRO A 92 8.83 -28.16 7.61
C PRO A 92 8.92 -28.46 6.10
N GLN A 93 7.77 -28.66 5.44
CA GLN A 93 7.70 -28.99 4.01
C GLN A 93 7.78 -27.75 3.12
N CYS A 94 7.01 -26.70 3.45
CA CYS A 94 7.01 -25.48 2.63
C CYS A 94 7.96 -24.39 3.13
N GLN A 95 8.60 -24.61 4.30
CA GLN A 95 9.56 -23.70 4.95
C GLN A 95 9.23 -22.22 4.73
N PRO A 96 8.06 -21.79 5.23
CA PRO A 96 7.43 -20.54 4.85
C PRO A 96 8.27 -19.30 5.19
#